data_AF-A0A2B5C722-F1
#
_entry.id   AF-A0A2B5C722-F1
#
_cell.length_a   1.000
_cell.length_b   1.000
_cell.length_c   1.000
_cell.angle_alpha   90.00
_cell.angle_beta   90.00
_cell.angle_gamma   90.00
#
_symmetry.space_group_name_H-M   'P 1'
#
loop_
_entity.id
_entity.type
_entity.pdbx_description
1 polymer ?
#
loop_
_entity_poly.entity_id
_entity_poly.type
_entity_poly.pdbx_seq_one_letter_code
_entity_poly.pdbx_strand_id
1 'polypeptide(L)' 'MNFICLVCGFDELLEPPYDDEDPSYEICPCCGFQFGYDDLDQGYTFVEYREKWLDSGANWFSSARKPNKWFLEKQFKNIE' A
#
# COMPACT_ATOMS: atom_id res chain seq x y z
N MET A 1 9.21 -6.17 -13.26
CA MET A 1 9.43 -6.28 -11.81
C MET A 1 8.21 -5.67 -11.18
N ASN A 2 7.63 -6.30 -10.16
CA ASN A 2 6.59 -5.66 -9.38
C ASN A 2 7.14 -5.40 -7.98
N PHE A 3 6.62 -4.38 -7.33
CA PHE A 3 7.09 -3.96 -6.01
C PHE A 3 6.00 -4.13 -4.96
N ILE A 4 6.44 -4.21 -3.70
CA ILE A 4 5.57 -4.46 -2.56
C ILE A 4 5.22 -3.14 -1.89
N CYS A 5 3.93 -2.93 -1.64
CA CYS A 5 3.46 -1.84 -0.82
C CYS A 5 3.83 -2.07 0.64
N LEU A 6 4.61 -1.16 1.22
CA LEU A 6 5.06 -1.19 2.61
C LEU A 6 3.92 -1.11 3.63
N VAL A 7 2.76 -0.59 3.22
CA VAL A 7 1.58 -0.45 4.09
C VAL A 7 0.76 -1.73 4.13
N CYS A 8 0.47 -2.36 2.99
CA CYS A 8 -0.51 -3.45 2.94
C CYS A 8 0.00 -4.76 2.35
N GLY A 9 1.23 -4.81 1.84
CA GLY A 9 1.82 -6.00 1.23
C GLY A 9 1.34 -6.30 -0.19
N PHE A 10 0.62 -5.39 -0.84
CA PHE A 10 0.23 -5.54 -2.25
C PHE A 10 1.49 -5.58 -3.13
N ASP A 11 1.64 -6.63 -3.94
CA ASP A 11 2.88 -7.00 -4.65
C ASP A 11 2.82 -6.72 -6.16
N GLU A 12 1.90 -5.85 -6.58
CA GLU A 12 1.78 -5.39 -7.98
C GLU A 12 1.87 -3.86 -8.11
N LEU A 13 2.67 -3.20 -7.27
CA LEU A 13 3.06 -1.82 -7.54
C LEU A 13 3.91 -1.74 -8.80
N LEU A 14 3.74 -0.66 -9.57
CA LEU A 14 4.43 -0.42 -10.84
C LEU A 14 5.84 0.13 -10.63
N GLU A 15 6.03 0.90 -9.56
CA GLU A 15 7.30 1.52 -9.18
C GLU A 15 7.67 1.10 -7.75
N PRO A 16 8.96 1.11 -7.39
CA PRO A 16 9.34 0.89 -6.00
C PRO A 16 8.73 2.00 -5.13
N PRO A 17 8.33 1.71 -3.88
CA PRO A 17 7.89 2.75 -2.95
C PRO A 17 8.85 3.95 -2.89
N TYR A 18 10.16 3.66 -2.87
CA TYR A 18 11.26 4.62 -2.92
C TYR A 18 12.38 4.09 -3.81
N ASP A 19 12.97 4.98 -4.59
CA ASP A 19 14.28 4.79 -5.22
C ASP A 19 15.27 5.69 -4.47
N ASP A 20 16.14 5.08 -3.67
CA ASP A 20 16.93 5.77 -2.63
C ASP A 20 16.07 6.60 -1.66
N GLU A 21 16.09 7.94 -1.78
CA GLU A 21 15.30 8.87 -0.95
C GLU A 21 14.12 9.48 -1.72
N ASP A 22 14.00 9.19 -3.03
CA ASP A 22 12.94 9.74 -3.88
C ASP A 22 11.70 8.82 -3.84
N PRO A 23 10.52 9.31 -3.40
CA PRO A 23 9.29 8.55 -3.42
C PRO A 23 8.76 8.39 -4.86
N SER A 24 8.08 7.28 -5.14
CA SER A 24 7.44 7.08 -6.46
C SER A 24 6.21 7.94 -6.72
N TYR A 25 5.59 8.48 -5.67
CA TYR A 25 4.26 9.11 -5.74
C TYR A 25 3.15 8.18 -6.25
N GLU A 26 3.43 6.88 -6.41
CA GLU A 26 2.44 5.88 -6.78
C GLU A 26 1.40 5.71 -5.65
N ILE A 27 0.13 5.64 -6.04
CA ILE A 27 -0.96 5.35 -5.13
C ILE A 27 -1.20 3.84 -5.14
N CYS A 28 -1.04 3.20 -3.99
CA CYS A 28 -1.33 1.78 -3.86
C CYS A 28 -2.81 1.51 -4.19
N PRO A 29 -3.14 0.68 -5.20
CA PRO A 29 -4.52 0.43 -5.59
C PRO A 29 -5.30 -0.40 -4.55
N CYS A 30 -4.57 -1.07 -3.63
CA CYS A 30 -5.16 -1.80 -2.52
C CYS A 30 -5.49 -0.86 -1.36
N CYS A 31 -4.50 -0.30 -0.66
CA CYS A 31 -4.75 0.46 0.56
C CYS A 31 -4.97 1.97 0.36
N GLY A 32 -4.68 2.51 -0.83
CA GLY A 32 -4.82 3.93 -1.13
C GLY A 32 -3.68 4.82 -0.67
N PHE A 33 -2.65 4.25 -0.04
CA PHE A 33 -1.46 5.00 0.37
C PHE A 33 -0.69 5.56 -0.83
N GLN A 34 -0.36 6.84 -0.79
CA GLN A 34 0.48 7.52 -1.77
C GLN A 34 1.86 7.82 -1.17
N PHE A 35 2.90 7.16 -1.70
CA PHE A 35 4.28 7.38 -1.24
C PHE A 35 4.73 8.81 -1.50
N GLY A 36 5.43 9.42 -0.54
CA GLY A 36 5.84 10.83 -0.60
C GLY A 36 4.75 11.81 -0.18
N TYR A 37 3.47 11.51 -0.41
CA TYR A 37 2.39 12.39 0.04
C TYR A 37 1.90 12.02 1.45
N ASP A 38 1.49 10.76 1.66
CA ASP A 38 0.91 10.36 2.94
C ASP A 38 1.96 10.30 4.05
N ASP A 39 3.20 9.89 3.77
CA ASP A 39 4.27 9.85 4.77
C ASP A 39 5.05 11.15 4.91
N LEU A 40 5.47 11.81 3.83
CA LEU A 40 6.32 13.01 3.94
C LEU A 40 5.49 14.28 4.12
N ASP A 41 4.45 14.47 3.31
CA ASP A 41 3.62 15.68 3.40
C ASP A 41 2.58 15.61 4.53
N GLN A 42 1.90 14.47 4.71
CA GLN A 42 0.89 14.30 5.76
C GLN A 42 1.47 13.74 7.08
N GLY A 43 2.68 13.18 7.06
CA GLY A 43 3.36 12.71 8.26
C GLY A 43 2.88 11.36 8.79
N TYR A 44 2.16 10.55 8.00
CA TYR A 44 1.76 9.21 8.43
C TYR A 44 2.91 8.22 8.37
N THR A 45 3.07 7.43 9.43
CA THR A 45 3.89 6.21 9.31
C THR A 45 3.13 5.14 8.53
N PHE A 46 3.87 4.22 7.91
CA PHE A 46 3.26 3.07 7.22
C PHE A 46 2.41 2.19 8.15
N VAL A 47 2.80 2.10 9.43
CA VAL A 47 2.06 1.32 10.44
C VAL A 47 0.75 2.01 10.81
N GLU A 48 0.76 3.32 11.11
CA GLU A 48 -0.46 4.06 11.44
C GLU A 48 -1.47 4.04 10.29
N TYR A 49 -1.01 4.22 9.05
CA TYR A 49 -1.91 4.15 7.90
C TYR A 49 -2.46 2.74 7.70
N ARG A 50 -1.63 1.70 7.89
CA ARG A 50 -2.08 0.29 7.84
C ARG A 50 -3.18 0.03 8.85
N GLU A 51 -3.00 0.47 10.10
CA GLU A 51 -4.01 0.32 11.15
C GLU A 51 -5.31 1.01 10.78
N LYS A 52 -5.26 2.27 10.30
CA LYS A 52 -6.45 2.99 9.81
C LYS A 52 -7.15 2.26 8.66
N TRP A 53 -6.39 1.73 7.72
CA TRP A 53 -6.94 0.97 6.60
C TRP A 53 -7.58 -0.35 7.07
N LEU A 54 -6.96 -1.05 8.03
CA LEU A 54 -7.52 -2.24 8.66
C LEU A 54 -8.81 -1.94 9.42
N ASP A 55 -8.85 -0.87 10.21
CA ASP A 55 -10.04 -0.41 10.94
C ASP A 55 -11.20 -0.06 10.01
N SER A 56 -10.88 0.38 8.78
CA SER A 56 -11.89 0.60 7.74
C SER A 56 -12.47 -0.70 7.15
N GLY A 57 -11.89 -1.86 7.47
CA GLY A 57 -12.26 -3.17 6.90
C GLY A 57 -11.37 -3.59 5.72
N ALA A 58 -10.16 -3.05 5.62
CA ALA A 58 -9.21 -3.32 4.55
C ALA A 58 -9.82 -3.06 3.16
N ASN A 59 -10.52 -1.95 3.02
CA ASN A 59 -11.21 -1.59 1.78
C ASN A 59 -10.22 -1.33 0.65
N TRP A 60 -10.55 -1.82 -0.54
CA TRP A 60 -9.74 -1.57 -1.73
C TRP A 60 -9.99 -0.16 -2.25
N PHE A 61 -8.93 0.63 -2.41
CA PHE A 61 -9.00 1.97 -2.99
C PHE A 61 -9.49 1.93 -4.45
N SER A 62 -8.90 1.03 -5.25
CA SER A 62 -9.35 0.73 -6.61
C SER A 62 -10.06 -0.62 -6.63
N SER A 63 -11.37 -0.62 -6.43
CA SER A 63 -12.19 -1.84 -6.42
C SER A 63 -12.10 -2.65 -7.72
N ALA A 64 -11.86 -1.98 -8.85
CA ALA A 64 -11.63 -2.61 -10.15
C ALA A 64 -10.35 -3.47 -10.21
N ARG A 65 -9.37 -3.20 -9.34
CA ARG A 65 -8.13 -4.00 -9.22
C ARG A 65 -8.22 -5.11 -8.19
N LYS A 66 -9.30 -5.18 -7.41
CA LYS A 66 -9.47 -6.22 -6.37
C LYS A 66 -9.64 -7.60 -7.02
N PRO A 67 -8.79 -8.59 -6.69
CA PRO A 67 -8.97 -9.96 -7.19
C PRO A 67 -10.23 -10.61 -6.62
N ASN A 68 -10.92 -11.43 -7.44
CA ASN A 68 -12.12 -12.16 -7.03
C ASN A 68 -11.90 -13.08 -5.81
N LYS A 69 -10.69 -13.61 -5.64
CA LYS A 69 -10.30 -14.49 -4.51
C LYS A 69 -9.16 -13.87 -3.72
N TRP A 70 -9.39 -12.65 -3.24
CA TRP A 70 -8.43 -11.93 -2.42
C TRP A 70 -8.51 -12.37 -0.94
N PHE A 71 -7.35 -12.60 -0.33
CA PHE A 71 -7.21 -12.97 1.07
C PHE A 71 -6.19 -12.05 1.73
N LEU A 72 -6.64 -11.26 2.71
CA LEU A 72 -5.82 -10.31 3.45
C LEU A 72 -4.57 -10.96 4.04
N GLU A 73 -4.74 -12.12 4.70
CA GLU A 73 -3.66 -12.88 5.34
C GLU A 73 -2.54 -13.28 4.38
N LYS A 74 -2.86 -13.50 3.10
CA LYS A 74 -1.84 -13.84 2.09
C LYS A 74 -1.03 -12.60 1.71
N GLN A 75 -1.72 -11.48 1.48
CA GLN A 75 -1.07 -10.21 1.15
C GLN A 75 -0.18 -9.71 2.30
N PHE A 76 -0.61 -9.91 3.54
CA PHE A 76 0.14 -9.47 4.73
C PHE A 76 1.48 -10.18 4.92
N LYS A 77 1.66 -11.37 4.34
CA LYS A 77 2.94 -12.09 4.40
C LYS A 77 4.04 -11.41 3.59
N ASN A 78 3.68 -10.48 2.71
CA ASN A 78 4.63 -9.72 1.92
C ASN A 78 5.19 -8.50 2.68
N ILE A 79 4.62 -8.18 3.84
CA ILE A 79 5.09 -7.06 4.67
C ILE A 79 6.30 -7.55 5.47
N GLU A 80 7.45 -6.92 5.25
CA GLU A 80 8.69 -7.12 6.03
C GLU A 80 8.65 -6.42 7.40
#